data_AF-A0A4C2A9S6-F1
#
_entry.id   AF-A0A4C2A9S6-F1
#
_cell.length_a   1.000
_cell.length_b   1.000
_cell.length_c   1.000
_cell.angle_alpha   90.00
_cell.angle_beta   90.00
_cell.angle_gamma   90.00
#
_symmetry.space_group_name_H-M   'P 1'
#
loop_
_entity.id
_entity.type
_entity.pdbx_description
1 polymer ?
#
loop_
_entity_poly.entity_id
_entity_poly.type
_entity_poly.pdbx_seq_one_letter_code
_entity_poly.pdbx_strand_id
1 'polypeptide(L)'
;MIITLSKGSADKGKVLRETIAGILKEDAKVMGTSPEDDLEIRDLDDTTTIDDILAVLQKAAGNDCGITAEAIKIRKAFRGTQTASVTLAATIAQKVHGEHSKIRIGWVNCRIRTVIRPVRFFKCWHFEHRAVQCQSKIDRSKLCIKCEEGHTIAKCKKSVKCALCTEQPGTENVAHHAGSNRCPVYQYALQKISDRRK
;
A
#
# COMPACT_ATOMS: atom_id res chain seq x y z
N MET A 1 19.88 -2.10 14.68
CA MET A 1 20.65 -1.17 13.84
C MET A 1 20.01 -1.15 12.45
N ILE A 2 19.83 0.03 11.83
CA ILE A 2 19.25 0.14 10.48
C ILE A 2 20.32 0.74 9.56
N ILE A 3 20.67 0.03 8.50
CA ILE A 3 21.62 0.48 7.48
C ILE A 3 20.80 0.86 6.25
N THR A 4 20.90 2.11 5.81
CA THR A 4 20.14 2.61 4.64
C THR A 4 21.07 2.68 3.43
N LEU A 5 20.71 2.01 2.34
CA LEU A 5 21.45 2.06 1.07
C LEU A 5 20.80 3.06 0.10
N SER A 6 21.63 3.75 -0.69
CA SER A 6 21.17 4.67 -1.74
C SER A 6 20.67 3.91 -2.98
N LYS A 7 19.79 4.54 -3.77
CA LYS A 7 18.90 3.91 -4.77
C LYS A 7 19.58 3.27 -6.01
N GLY A 8 20.91 3.15 -6.05
CA GLY A 8 21.67 2.74 -7.24
C GLY A 8 22.44 1.42 -7.12
N SER A 9 22.15 0.59 -6.12
CA SER A 9 23.00 -0.55 -5.79
C SER A 9 22.21 -1.80 -5.37
N ALA A 10 21.25 -2.23 -6.19
CA ALA A 10 20.44 -3.42 -5.92
C ALA A 10 21.31 -4.67 -5.69
N ASP A 11 22.34 -4.88 -6.52
CA ASP A 11 23.28 -6.01 -6.38
C ASP A 11 24.14 -5.91 -5.11
N LYS A 12 24.57 -4.69 -4.73
CA LYS A 12 25.33 -4.48 -3.49
C LYS A 12 24.49 -4.73 -2.25
N GLY A 13 23.17 -4.54 -2.32
CA GLY A 13 22.25 -4.80 -1.22
C GLY A 13 22.13 -6.29 -0.90
N LYS A 14 22.08 -7.15 -1.92
CA LYS A 14 22.04 -8.61 -1.74
C LYS A 14 23.34 -9.13 -1.15
N VAL A 15 24.48 -8.71 -1.72
CA VAL A 15 25.82 -9.08 -1.23
C VAL A 15 26.04 -8.61 0.22
N LEU A 16 25.62 -7.38 0.54
CA LEU A 16 25.75 -6.86 1.90
C LEU A 16 24.89 -7.66 2.89
N ARG A 17 23.65 -8.01 2.50
CA ARG A 17 22.78 -8.83 3.35
C ARG A 17 23.41 -10.19 3.63
N GLU A 18 23.92 -10.86 2.61
CA GLU A 18 24.57 -12.17 2.74
C GLU A 18 25.84 -12.08 3.61
N THR A 19 26.63 -11.03 3.42
CA THR A 19 27.85 -10.79 4.23
C THR A 19 27.51 -10.56 5.69
N ILE A 20 26.53 -9.70 5.99
CA ILE A 20 26.11 -9.40 7.37
C ILE A 20 25.46 -10.65 8.00
N ALA A 21 24.68 -11.42 7.25
CA ALA A 21 24.10 -12.67 7.73
C ALA A 21 25.19 -13.71 8.04
N GLY A 22 26.24 -13.79 7.23
CA GLY A 22 27.39 -14.66 7.48
C GLY A 22 28.20 -14.27 8.73
N ILE A 23 28.30 -12.97 9.03
CA ILE A 23 28.98 -12.46 10.22
C ILE A 23 28.13 -12.67 11.48
N LEU A 24 26.84 -12.31 11.43
CA LEU A 24 25.96 -12.30 12.59
C LEU A 24 25.31 -13.67 12.89
N LYS A 25 25.27 -14.60 11.92
CA LYS A 25 24.74 -15.96 12.07
C LYS A 25 23.44 -16.02 12.88
N GLU A 26 23.48 -16.60 14.08
CA GLU A 26 22.32 -16.79 14.96
C GLU A 26 22.10 -15.62 15.92
N ASP A 27 23.08 -14.73 16.09
CA ASP A 27 23.02 -13.60 17.03
C ASP A 27 22.04 -12.52 16.56
N ALA A 28 21.75 -12.45 15.25
CA ALA A 28 20.78 -11.51 14.73
C ALA A 28 20.15 -11.93 13.39
N LYS A 29 18.85 -11.67 13.25
CA LYS A 29 18.11 -11.83 12.00
C LYS A 29 18.37 -10.66 11.05
N VAL A 30 18.99 -10.92 9.91
CA VAL A 30 19.26 -9.90 8.87
C VAL A 30 18.14 -9.88 7.83
N MET A 31 17.39 -8.76 7.79
CA MET A 31 16.33 -8.54 6.81
C MET A 31 16.74 -7.46 5.81
N GLY A 32 16.61 -7.75 4.52
CA GLY A 32 16.69 -6.73 3.47
C GLY A 32 15.31 -6.11 3.29
N THR A 33 15.13 -4.86 3.71
CA THR A 33 13.86 -4.15 3.51
C THR A 33 13.88 -3.45 2.16
N SER A 34 13.29 -4.08 1.15
CA SER A 34 12.94 -3.42 -0.10
C SER A 34 11.62 -2.66 0.05
N PRO A 35 11.40 -1.56 -0.71
CA PRO A 35 10.07 -0.97 -0.80
C PRO A 35 9.08 -2.04 -1.30
N GLU A 36 7.94 -2.14 -0.63
CA GLU A 36 6.84 -3.03 -0.98
C GLU A 36 5.71 -2.24 -1.64
N ASP A 37 5.03 -2.87 -2.59
CA ASP A 37 3.81 -2.39 -3.21
C ASP A 37 2.71 -3.44 -3.09
N ASP A 38 1.49 -2.96 -2.87
CA ASP A 38 0.28 -3.77 -2.85
C ASP A 38 -0.33 -3.84 -4.25
N LEU A 39 -0.61 -5.03 -4.75
CA LEU A 39 -1.38 -5.30 -5.96
C LEU A 39 -2.77 -5.84 -5.61
N GLU A 40 -3.78 -5.41 -6.37
CA GLU A 40 -5.11 -6.01 -6.39
C GLU A 40 -5.33 -6.74 -7.71
N ILE A 41 -5.69 -8.03 -7.63
CA ILE A 41 -6.12 -8.85 -8.77
C ILE A 41 -7.63 -9.04 -8.67
N ARG A 42 -8.36 -8.54 -9.65
CA ARG A 42 -9.84 -8.53 -9.68
C ARG A 42 -10.38 -9.49 -10.72
N ASP A 43 -11.66 -9.83 -10.54
CA ASP A 43 -12.42 -10.72 -11.43
C ASP A 43 -11.84 -12.14 -11.45
N LEU A 44 -11.40 -12.61 -10.28
CA LEU A 44 -11.06 -14.03 -10.07
C LEU A 44 -12.35 -14.85 -10.02
N ASP A 45 -12.30 -16.10 -10.46
CA ASP A 45 -13.40 -17.03 -10.28
C ASP A 45 -13.51 -17.48 -8.80
N ASP A 46 -14.62 -18.11 -8.43
CA ASP A 46 -14.87 -18.54 -7.05
C ASP A 46 -14.11 -19.80 -6.63
N THR A 47 -13.50 -20.52 -7.58
CA THR A 47 -12.68 -21.70 -7.35
C THR A 47 -11.18 -21.41 -7.32
N THR A 48 -10.75 -20.19 -7.68
CA THR A 48 -9.33 -19.80 -7.66
C THR A 48 -8.74 -19.94 -6.25
N THR A 49 -7.61 -20.64 -6.14
CA THR A 49 -6.88 -20.83 -4.88
C THR A 49 -5.66 -19.91 -4.75
N ILE A 50 -5.07 -19.86 -3.55
CA ILE A 50 -3.84 -19.10 -3.30
C ILE A 50 -2.68 -19.67 -4.14
N ASP A 51 -2.59 -20.99 -4.28
CA ASP A 51 -1.54 -21.67 -5.04
C ASP A 51 -1.60 -21.34 -6.54
N ASP A 52 -2.80 -21.24 -7.13
CA ASP A 52 -2.98 -20.84 -8.52
C ASP A 52 -2.42 -19.43 -8.76
N ILE A 53 -2.74 -18.50 -7.87
CA ILE A 53 -2.28 -17.12 -7.94
C ILE A 53 -0.75 -17.07 -7.77
N LEU A 54 -0.22 -17.82 -6.81
CA LEU A 54 1.21 -17.87 -6.51
C LEU A 54 2.01 -18.41 -7.71
N ALA A 55 1.58 -19.52 -8.33
CA ALA A 55 2.25 -20.10 -9.49
C ALA A 55 2.30 -19.12 -10.67
N VAL A 56 1.18 -18.43 -10.92
CA VAL A 56 1.08 -17.46 -12.02
C VAL A 56 1.92 -16.21 -11.73
N LEU A 57 1.95 -15.71 -10.49
CA LEU A 57 2.79 -14.59 -10.09
C LEU A 57 4.29 -14.91 -10.15
N GLN A 58 4.69 -16.11 -9.71
CA GLN A 58 6.08 -16.56 -9.81
C GLN A 58 6.51 -16.66 -11.28
N LYS A 59 5.65 -17.18 -12.16
CA LYS A 59 5.92 -17.22 -13.59
C LYS A 59 6.05 -15.82 -14.21
N ALA A 60 5.17 -14.88 -13.83
CA ALA A 60 5.20 -13.51 -14.34
C ALA A 60 6.40 -12.70 -13.80
N ALA A 61 6.82 -12.97 -12.57
CA ALA A 61 7.91 -12.22 -11.94
C ALA A 61 9.30 -12.82 -12.22
N GLY A 62 9.36 -14.10 -12.59
CA GLY A 62 10.58 -14.93 -12.70
C GLY A 62 10.78 -15.82 -11.47
N ASN A 63 11.46 -16.96 -11.62
CA ASN A 63 11.54 -17.99 -10.56
C ASN A 63 12.23 -17.54 -9.25
N ASP A 64 12.90 -16.39 -9.20
CA ASP A 64 13.70 -15.91 -8.05
C ASP A 64 12.95 -14.92 -7.13
N CYS A 65 11.62 -14.85 -7.22
CA CYS A 65 10.86 -13.73 -6.65
C CYS A 65 10.50 -13.86 -5.17
N GLY A 66 10.76 -15.00 -4.53
CA GLY A 66 10.51 -15.19 -3.09
C GLY A 66 9.08 -14.89 -2.64
N ILE A 67 8.10 -14.98 -3.56
CA ILE A 67 6.69 -14.70 -3.27
C ILE A 67 6.13 -15.86 -2.42
N THR A 68 5.67 -15.55 -1.22
CA THR A 68 5.07 -16.52 -0.29
C THR A 68 3.55 -16.46 -0.33
N ALA A 69 2.89 -17.57 0.01
CA ALA A 69 1.43 -17.65 0.10
C ALA A 69 0.85 -16.65 1.12
N GLU A 70 1.59 -16.33 2.18
CA GLU A 70 1.21 -15.37 3.22
C GLU A 70 1.00 -13.94 2.70
N ALA A 71 1.67 -13.60 1.60
CA ALA A 71 1.54 -12.31 0.94
C ALA A 71 0.19 -12.16 0.21
N ILE A 72 -0.53 -13.26 -0.03
CA ILE A 72 -1.77 -13.30 -0.82
C ILE A 72 -2.97 -13.41 0.12
N LYS A 73 -3.92 -12.49 -0.03
CA LYS A 73 -5.18 -12.48 0.72
C LYS A 73 -6.35 -12.42 -0.25
N ILE A 74 -7.18 -13.46 -0.24
CA ILE A 74 -8.37 -13.56 -1.09
C ILE A 74 -9.60 -13.08 -0.32
N ARG A 75 -10.42 -12.25 -0.96
CA ARG A 75 -11.74 -11.84 -0.46
C ARG A 75 -12.81 -12.07 -1.51
N LYS A 76 -14.01 -12.46 -1.07
CA LYS A 76 -15.19 -12.53 -1.93
C LYS A 76 -15.56 -11.13 -2.42
N ALA A 77 -15.89 -11.03 -3.70
CA ALA A 77 -16.35 -9.82 -4.36
C ALA A 77 -17.81 -10.00 -4.84
N PHE A 78 -18.32 -9.00 -5.56
CA PHE A 78 -19.71 -9.00 -6.03
C PHE A 78 -19.94 -10.06 -7.11
N ARG A 79 -21.16 -10.60 -7.20
CA ARG A 79 -21.57 -11.59 -8.23
C ARG A 79 -20.73 -12.88 -8.27
N GLY A 80 -20.31 -13.38 -7.11
CA GLY A 80 -19.58 -14.65 -7.05
C GLY A 80 -18.15 -14.60 -7.60
N THR A 81 -17.60 -13.41 -7.82
CA THR A 81 -16.16 -13.28 -8.14
C THR A 81 -15.32 -13.15 -6.87
N GLN A 82 -14.01 -13.28 -6.99
CA GLN A 82 -13.05 -13.03 -5.92
C GLN A 82 -12.10 -11.88 -6.27
N THR A 83 -11.44 -11.32 -5.26
CA THR A 83 -10.36 -10.35 -5.41
C THR A 83 -9.20 -10.75 -4.51
N ALA A 84 -8.00 -10.86 -5.07
CA ALA A 84 -6.79 -11.10 -4.31
C ALA A 84 -6.03 -9.79 -4.07
N SER A 85 -5.57 -9.59 -2.85
CA SER A 85 -4.61 -8.55 -2.49
C SER A 85 -3.26 -9.21 -2.27
N VAL A 86 -2.21 -8.69 -2.90
CA VAL A 86 -0.87 -9.28 -2.87
C VAL A 86 0.16 -8.21 -2.53
N THR A 87 0.93 -8.41 -1.47
CA THR A 87 2.02 -7.49 -1.09
C THR A 87 3.35 -8.04 -1.60
N LEU A 88 4.04 -7.30 -2.48
CA LEU A 88 5.27 -7.74 -3.16
C LEU A 88 6.33 -6.65 -3.10
N ALA A 89 7.59 -7.00 -3.35
CA ALA A 89 8.62 -5.98 -3.57
C ALA A 89 8.25 -5.11 -4.78
N ALA A 90 8.46 -3.80 -4.68
CA ALA A 90 8.03 -2.82 -5.69
C ALA A 90 8.57 -3.11 -7.09
N THR A 91 9.80 -3.63 -7.19
CA THR A 91 10.39 -4.04 -8.47
C THR A 91 9.64 -5.20 -9.12
N ILE A 92 9.22 -6.19 -8.32
CA ILE A 92 8.43 -7.34 -8.77
C ILE A 92 7.02 -6.88 -9.13
N ALA A 93 6.40 -6.06 -8.29
CA ALA A 93 5.08 -5.51 -8.54
C ALA A 93 5.03 -4.70 -9.85
N GLN A 94 6.07 -3.90 -10.12
CA GLN A 94 6.22 -3.15 -11.37
C GLN A 94 6.42 -4.05 -12.58
N LYS A 95 7.19 -5.14 -12.48
CA LYS A 95 7.32 -6.11 -13.58
C LYS A 95 5.97 -6.75 -13.90
N VAL A 96 5.33 -7.33 -12.88
CA VAL A 96 4.03 -7.99 -13.02
C VAL A 96 2.96 -7.06 -13.58
N HIS A 97 2.88 -5.82 -13.10
CA HIS A 97 1.90 -4.83 -13.57
C HIS A 97 2.27 -4.19 -14.92
N GLY A 98 3.56 -3.92 -15.14
CA GLY A 98 4.09 -3.21 -16.32
C GLY A 98 4.12 -4.07 -17.56
N GLU A 99 4.41 -5.36 -17.43
CA GLU A 99 4.33 -6.33 -18.54
C GLU A 99 2.86 -6.68 -18.85
N HIS A 100 2.00 -6.66 -17.83
CA HIS A 100 0.63 -7.17 -17.94
C HIS A 100 -0.37 -6.35 -17.09
N SER A 101 -1.24 -5.56 -17.75
CA SER A 101 -2.41 -4.95 -17.08
C SER A 101 -3.51 -5.97 -16.72
N LYS A 102 -3.38 -7.18 -17.26
CA LYS A 102 -4.27 -8.32 -17.03
C LYS A 102 -3.45 -9.58 -16.96
N ILE A 103 -3.81 -10.49 -16.08
CA ILE A 103 -3.13 -11.77 -15.89
C ILE A 103 -4.14 -12.90 -16.07
N ARG A 104 -3.74 -13.95 -16.78
CA ARG A 104 -4.59 -15.13 -16.96
C ARG A 104 -4.36 -16.08 -15.80
N ILE A 105 -5.39 -16.33 -15.01
CA ILE A 105 -5.40 -17.32 -13.93
C ILE A 105 -6.46 -18.35 -14.30
N GLY A 106 -6.01 -19.60 -14.49
CA GLY A 106 -6.84 -20.64 -15.11
C GLY A 106 -7.36 -20.22 -16.49
N TRP A 107 -8.68 -20.08 -16.59
CA TRP A 107 -9.40 -19.70 -17.82
C TRP A 107 -9.84 -18.24 -17.87
N VAL A 108 -9.59 -17.47 -16.81
CA VAL A 108 -10.09 -16.10 -16.67
C VAL A 108 -8.97 -15.08 -16.85
N ASN A 109 -9.27 -13.99 -17.57
CA ASN A 109 -8.37 -12.84 -17.68
C ASN A 109 -8.70 -11.83 -16.58
N CYS A 110 -7.91 -11.85 -15.52
CA CYS A 110 -8.10 -11.03 -14.32
C CYS A 110 -7.39 -9.68 -14.45
N ARG A 111 -7.98 -8.61 -13.92
CA ARG A 111 -7.39 -7.26 -13.98
C ARG A 111 -6.44 -7.05 -12.82
N ILE A 112 -5.22 -6.56 -13.10
CA ILE A 112 -4.26 -6.17 -12.05
C ILE A 112 -4.31 -4.66 -11.87
N ARG A 113 -4.26 -4.21 -10.63
CA ARG A 113 -4.11 -2.81 -10.27
C ARG A 113 -3.10 -2.63 -9.14
N THR A 114 -2.23 -1.64 -9.26
CA THR A 114 -1.41 -1.19 -8.13
C THR A 114 -2.27 -0.39 -7.14
N VAL A 115 -2.26 -0.79 -5.87
CA VAL A 115 -2.96 -0.12 -4.78
C VAL A 115 -2.06 0.99 -4.23
N ILE A 116 -2.46 2.23 -4.48
CA ILE A 116 -1.77 3.41 -3.92
C ILE A 116 -2.49 3.81 -2.63
N ARG A 117 -1.74 3.89 -1.53
CA ARG A 117 -2.23 4.39 -0.23
C ARG A 117 -1.42 5.63 0.18
N PRO A 118 -1.95 6.84 -0.04
CA PRO A 118 -1.33 8.06 0.45
C PRO A 118 -1.11 7.98 1.95
N VAL A 119 0.14 8.09 2.38
CA VAL A 119 0.48 8.09 3.81
C VAL A 119 0.07 9.42 4.40
N ARG A 120 -0.70 9.34 5.47
CA ARG A 120 -1.16 10.49 6.25
C ARG A 120 -0.25 10.75 7.42
N PHE A 121 0.18 12.00 7.61
CA PHE A 121 0.95 12.37 8.79
C PHE A 121 0.07 12.40 10.05
N PHE A 122 0.51 11.77 11.13
CA PHE A 122 -0.35 11.52 12.30
C PHE A 122 -0.73 12.79 13.07
N LYS A 123 0.11 13.83 13.07
CA LYS A 123 -0.17 15.09 13.78
C LYS A 123 -1.19 15.94 13.06
N CYS A 124 -0.89 16.36 11.82
CA CYS A 124 -1.76 17.33 11.13
C CYS A 124 -2.80 16.70 10.22
N TRP A 125 -2.70 15.39 9.96
CA TRP A 125 -3.56 14.61 9.06
C TRP A 125 -3.47 14.92 7.57
N HIS A 126 -2.57 15.79 7.12
CA HIS A 126 -2.32 15.96 5.69
C HIS A 126 -1.53 14.79 5.10
N PHE A 127 -1.59 14.68 3.78
CA PHE A 127 -0.85 13.69 3.01
C PHE A 127 0.51 14.25 2.55
N GLU A 128 1.38 13.34 2.11
CA GLU A 128 2.58 13.61 1.31
C GLU A 128 3.82 14.20 2.01
N HIS A 129 3.81 14.42 3.32
CA HIS A 129 5.00 14.90 4.04
C HIS A 129 5.41 14.00 5.21
N ARG A 130 6.70 14.01 5.50
CA ARG A 130 7.30 13.36 6.68
C ARG A 130 7.40 14.35 7.85
N ALA A 131 7.67 13.85 9.04
CA ALA A 131 7.73 14.66 10.26
C ALA A 131 8.61 15.92 10.13
N VAL A 132 9.78 15.78 9.50
CA VAL A 132 10.75 16.88 9.28
C VAL A 132 10.22 17.97 8.33
N GLN A 133 9.28 17.62 7.45
CA GLN A 133 8.70 18.50 6.43
C GLN A 133 7.32 19.05 6.84
N CYS A 134 6.82 18.68 8.02
CA CYS A 134 5.52 19.17 8.49
C CYS A 134 5.64 20.64 8.89
N GLN A 135 5.01 21.52 8.12
CA GLN A 135 4.91 22.95 8.42
C GLN A 135 3.57 23.31 9.11
N SER A 136 2.71 22.33 9.35
CA SER A 136 1.42 22.58 10.00
C SER A 136 1.61 22.91 11.48
N LYS A 137 0.97 23.98 11.93
CA LYS A 137 0.92 24.37 13.35
C LYS A 137 -0.14 23.61 14.15
N ILE A 138 -0.99 22.83 13.46
CA ILE A 138 -2.15 22.16 14.06
C ILE A 138 -1.78 20.74 14.44
N ASP A 139 -1.98 20.39 15.71
CA ASP A 139 -1.81 19.03 16.22
C ASP A 139 -3.17 18.37 16.50
N ARG A 140 -3.52 17.39 15.67
CA ARG A 140 -4.72 16.56 15.77
C ARG A 140 -4.41 15.15 16.27
N SER A 141 -3.20 14.88 16.76
CA SER A 141 -2.78 13.53 17.17
C SER A 141 -3.65 12.90 18.26
N LYS A 142 -4.29 13.73 19.10
CA LYS A 142 -5.19 13.30 20.18
C LYS A 142 -6.69 13.44 19.84
N LEU A 143 -7.00 13.86 18.60
CA LEU A 143 -8.37 14.09 18.17
C LEU A 143 -8.94 12.86 17.48
N CYS A 144 -10.26 12.72 17.58
CA CYS A 144 -11.02 11.68 16.91
C CYS A 144 -11.03 11.96 15.41
N ILE A 145 -10.50 11.04 14.62
CA ILE A 145 -10.40 11.21 13.17
C ILE A 145 -11.74 11.35 12.44
N LYS A 146 -12.80 10.93 13.11
CA LYS A 146 -14.16 10.95 12.57
C LYS A 146 -14.81 12.32 12.73
N CYS A 147 -14.47 13.09 13.77
CA CYS A 147 -15.21 14.30 14.14
C CYS A 147 -14.37 15.43 14.76
N GLU A 148 -13.05 15.27 14.85
CA GLU A 148 -12.09 16.28 15.34
C GLU A 148 -12.17 16.62 16.84
N GLU A 149 -12.70 15.73 17.68
CA GLU A 149 -12.85 15.98 19.12
C GLU A 149 -12.03 15.05 19.99
N GLY A 150 -11.79 15.43 21.25
CA GLY A 150 -10.97 14.66 22.21
C GLY A 150 -11.63 13.38 22.72
N HIS A 151 -11.76 12.36 21.88
CA HIS A 151 -12.17 11.01 22.26
C HIS A 151 -11.65 9.95 21.28
N THR A 152 -11.74 8.68 21.68
CA THR A 152 -11.38 7.54 20.83
C THR A 152 -12.44 7.27 19.77
N ILE A 153 -12.02 6.92 18.54
CA ILE A 153 -12.91 6.60 17.42
C ILE A 153 -13.99 5.56 17.79
N ALA A 154 -13.63 4.55 18.58
CA ALA A 154 -14.55 3.50 19.03
C ALA A 154 -15.75 4.03 19.84
N LYS A 155 -15.60 5.17 20.52
CA LYS A 155 -16.66 5.82 21.32
C LYS A 155 -17.35 6.97 20.55
N CYS A 156 -17.01 7.18 19.28
CA CYS A 156 -17.51 8.30 18.50
C CYS A 156 -18.92 8.05 17.93
N LYS A 157 -19.92 8.71 18.52
CA LYS A 157 -21.32 8.69 18.05
C LYS A 157 -21.64 9.81 17.04
N LYS A 158 -20.73 10.75 16.81
CA LYS A 158 -20.94 11.91 15.93
C LYS A 158 -20.91 11.52 14.46
N SER A 159 -21.47 12.39 13.61
CA SER A 159 -21.38 12.27 12.16
C SER A 159 -19.92 12.40 11.70
N VAL A 160 -19.62 11.82 10.54
CA VAL A 160 -18.29 11.87 9.94
C VAL A 160 -18.07 13.27 9.38
N LYS A 161 -16.93 13.89 9.72
CA LYS A 161 -16.48 15.17 9.20
C LYS A 161 -15.01 15.09 8.78
N CYS A 162 -14.72 15.54 7.57
CA CYS A 162 -13.36 15.61 7.05
C CYS A 162 -12.69 16.90 7.52
N ALA A 163 -11.73 16.76 8.42
CA ALA A 163 -10.86 17.84 8.89
C ALA A 163 -10.25 18.68 7.76
N LEU A 164 -9.61 17.98 6.80
CA LEU A 164 -8.82 18.61 5.75
C LEU A 164 -9.70 19.39 4.76
N CYS A 165 -10.89 18.87 4.47
CA CYS A 165 -11.85 19.56 3.59
C CYS A 165 -12.54 20.72 4.30
N THR A 166 -12.63 20.70 5.63
CA THR A 166 -13.16 21.82 6.42
C THR A 166 -12.21 23.02 6.40
N GLU A 167 -10.90 22.77 6.31
CA GLU A 167 -9.89 23.84 6.20
C GLU A 167 -9.84 24.47 4.80
N GLN A 168 -10.32 23.78 3.77
CA GLN A 168 -10.22 24.25 2.38
C GLN A 168 -11.41 25.12 1.99
N PRO A 169 -11.20 26.40 1.62
CA PRO A 169 -12.27 27.26 1.16
C PRO A 169 -12.91 26.69 -0.12
N GLY A 170 -14.25 26.69 -0.18
CA GLY A 170 -15.01 26.22 -1.34
C GLY A 170 -15.39 24.73 -1.33
N THR A 171 -15.13 23.98 -0.26
CA THR A 171 -15.56 22.57 -0.17
C THR A 171 -16.94 22.45 0.47
N GLU A 172 -17.97 22.19 -0.32
CA GLU A 172 -19.37 22.11 0.17
C GLU A 172 -19.66 20.81 0.95
N ASN A 173 -19.09 19.67 0.52
CA ASN A 173 -19.35 18.37 1.13
C ASN A 173 -18.18 17.90 1.99
N VAL A 174 -18.24 18.17 3.29
CA VAL A 174 -17.26 17.71 4.29
C VAL A 174 -17.71 16.46 5.05
N ALA A 175 -18.89 15.92 4.75
CA ALA A 175 -19.49 14.79 5.46
C ALA A 175 -18.94 13.43 4.99
N HIS A 176 -17.62 13.26 5.05
CA HIS A 176 -16.93 12.06 4.56
C HIS A 176 -15.63 11.80 5.33
N HIS A 177 -15.08 10.59 5.21
CA HIS A 177 -13.79 10.26 5.83
C HIS A 177 -12.63 10.83 5.00
N ALA A 178 -11.64 11.43 5.66
CA ALA A 178 -10.46 12.06 5.03
C ALA A 178 -9.58 11.12 4.18
N GLY A 179 -9.79 9.80 4.23
CA GLY A 179 -9.11 8.80 3.40
C GLY A 179 -10.03 8.04 2.45
N SER A 180 -11.27 8.50 2.29
CA SER A 180 -12.21 7.89 1.33
C SER A 180 -12.02 8.49 -0.06
N ASN A 181 -12.40 7.74 -1.09
CA ASN A 181 -12.43 8.25 -2.47
C ASN A 181 -13.39 9.45 -2.68
N ARG A 182 -14.24 9.78 -1.70
CA ARG A 182 -15.09 10.97 -1.72
C ARG A 182 -14.35 12.24 -1.28
N CYS A 183 -13.16 12.09 -0.68
CA CYS A 183 -12.37 13.22 -0.20
C CYS A 183 -11.52 13.80 -1.34
N PRO A 184 -11.71 15.07 -1.74
CA PRO A 184 -10.91 15.70 -2.78
C PRO A 184 -9.42 15.79 -2.43
N VAL A 185 -9.09 16.05 -1.15
CA VAL A 185 -7.70 16.10 -0.68
C VAL A 185 -7.02 14.73 -0.83
N TYR A 186 -7.75 13.65 -0.55
CA TYR A 186 -7.24 12.29 -0.75
C TYR A 186 -7.08 11.94 -2.23
N GLN A 187 -8.04 12.32 -3.08
CA GLN A 187 -7.96 12.14 -4.53
C GLN A 187 -6.76 12.88 -5.13
N TYR A 188 -6.53 14.12 -4.72
CA TYR A 188 -5.38 14.89 -5.15
C TYR A 188 -4.05 14.21 -4.76
N ALA A 189 -3.96 13.71 -3.51
CA ALA A 189 -2.79 12.96 -3.06
C ALA A 189 -2.59 11.64 -3.83
N LEU A 190 -3.68 10.92 -4.14
CA LEU A 190 -3.63 9.73 -4.99
C LEU A 190 -3.10 10.04 -6.39
N GLN A 191 -3.63 11.09 -7.02
CA GLN A 191 -3.24 11.52 -8.36
C GLN A 191 -1.75 11.88 -8.40
N LYS A 192 -1.28 12.68 -7.45
CA LYS A 192 0.12 13.11 -7.38
C LYS A 192 1.10 11.95 -7.14
N ILE A 193 0.72 10.94 -6.36
CA ILE A 193 1.53 9.72 -6.22
C ILE A 193 1.50 8.90 -7.52
N SER A 194 0.33 8.80 -8.16
CA SER A 194 0.19 8.09 -9.44
C SER A 194 1.06 8.74 -10.53
N ASP A 195 1.09 10.06 -10.61
CA ASP A 195 1.86 10.80 -11.62
C ASP A 195 3.37 10.73 -11.38
N ARG A 196 3.82 10.60 -10.12
CA ARG A 196 5.24 10.35 -9.78
C ARG A 196 5.73 8.94 -10.12
N ARG A 197 4.81 7.99 -10.32
CA ARG A 197 5.12 6.58 -10.61
C ARG A 197 5.05 6.26 -12.10
N LYS A 198 4.42 7.12 -12.91
CA LYS A 198 4.49 7.08 -14.37
C LYS A 198 5.84 7.62 -14.83
#